data_AF-A0A1I4K1F7-F1
#
_entry.id   AF-A0A1I4K1F7-F1
#
_cell.length_a   1.000
_cell.length_b   1.000
_cell.length_c   1.000
_cell.angle_alpha   90.00
_cell.angle_beta   90.00
_cell.angle_gamma   90.00
#
_symmetry.space_group_name_H-M   'P 1'
#
loop_
_entity.id
_entity.type
_entity.pdbx_description
1 polymer ?
#
loop_
_entity_poly.entity_id
_entity_poly.type
_entity_poly.pdbx_seq_one_letter_code
_entity_poly.pdbx_strand_id
1 'polypeptide(L)'
;MKNRMVAISMVSGMTLLTVTAGSLIVPSLLFMFGISITGLHIWLVAALSVGMSWMAAKMLQVERPGRLCGEALAVSVVLFALCFWISGSFYDLSYDGQAYHQESVIYLANGWNPVYDEALNVSTGHSLWINHYGRASEIASAVIYTATGLIEHSKVFNLLMIVASFLLSMSALLALRPDQTKRAVIVAALLALNPVSVYQVFSYYVDGLLASVLLCLVALACLIFTRPGWLLLSAYSALMIFAMNIKFTGIAYAGVLTIGLLVALYMSEQFGRLKQLFKVAAVGGLLGVFLIGYNPYVTNTLTKGNPLYPLAGAGAVDVVEDFIPRNLESMNRFEQAVNSYFSVMAENTLEKTPTQIKLPFTFSKRELVALSAPDAAVSGFGPLFSGVLLLSLVLLALGYHYRKGAALAAIGLIGILAISAFVNPVAWWARYVPQFWFIPLICVWLGFSIKGNRVVAGVSWLLIAVITINTVIVGSTYTYYQYTWNQTLREQLTTIQNTQEPVKADFTYSWSNRERLTKLGIAFVEESPLQCEDKLTLTHSGTSICKHP
;
A
#
# COMPACT_ATOMS: atom_id res chain seq x y z
N MET A 1 11.07 29.58 5.22
CA MET A 1 9.78 29.28 4.51
C MET A 1 8.64 30.02 5.18
N LYS A 2 7.80 30.78 4.44
CA LYS A 2 6.63 31.51 5.02
C LYS A 2 5.49 30.60 5.52
N ASN A 3 5.47 29.31 5.16
CA ASN A 3 4.41 28.39 5.57
C ASN A 3 4.97 27.26 6.45
N ARG A 4 4.87 27.43 7.78
CA ARG A 4 5.31 26.46 8.80
C ARG A 4 4.65 25.10 8.63
N MET A 5 3.40 25.06 8.19
CA MET A 5 2.66 23.83 7.94
C MET A 5 3.33 22.98 6.87
N VAL A 6 3.81 23.58 5.77
CA VAL A 6 4.54 22.86 4.70
C VAL A 6 5.81 22.23 5.25
N ALA A 7 6.57 22.96 6.07
CA ALA A 7 7.81 22.47 6.62
C ALA A 7 7.58 21.29 7.56
N ILE A 8 6.62 21.40 8.49
CA ILE A 8 6.28 20.32 9.42
C ILE A 8 5.80 19.10 8.64
N SER A 9 4.87 19.26 7.70
CA SER A 9 4.34 18.13 6.93
C SER A 9 5.40 17.45 6.07
N MET A 10 6.32 18.20 5.46
CA MET A 10 7.43 17.62 4.72
C MET A 10 8.34 16.80 5.63
N VAL A 11 8.78 17.36 6.76
CA VAL A 11 9.73 16.69 7.67
C VAL A 11 9.06 15.48 8.33
N SER A 12 7.82 15.60 8.81
CA SER A 12 7.07 14.48 9.39
C SER A 12 6.79 13.39 8.36
N GLY A 13 6.40 13.75 7.13
CA GLY A 13 6.17 12.79 6.04
C GLY A 13 7.44 12.02 5.67
N MET A 14 8.58 12.71 5.57
CA MET A 14 9.89 12.06 5.35
C MET A 14 10.30 11.18 6.52
N THR A 15 10.03 11.60 7.76
CA THR A 15 10.33 10.81 8.98
C THR A 15 9.55 9.50 8.99
N LEU A 16 8.23 9.54 8.74
CA LEU A 16 7.39 8.34 8.68
C LEU A 16 7.80 7.41 7.53
N LEU A 17 8.13 7.98 6.36
CA LEU A 17 8.68 7.21 5.24
C LEU A 17 9.98 6.50 5.64
N THR A 18 10.87 7.18 6.36
CA THR A 18 12.14 6.58 6.83
C THR A 18 11.90 5.48 7.86
N VAL A 19 10.90 5.58 8.73
CA VAL A 19 10.50 4.46 9.60
C VAL A 19 10.12 3.25 8.75
N THR A 20 9.27 3.44 7.73
CA THR A 20 8.83 2.34 6.84
C THR A 20 9.97 1.74 6.03
N ALA A 21 10.68 2.55 5.24
CA ALA A 21 11.76 2.06 4.38
C ALA A 21 12.96 1.57 5.18
N GLY A 22 13.26 2.20 6.33
CA GLY A 22 14.31 1.77 7.24
C GLY A 22 14.03 0.40 7.87
N SER A 23 12.76 0.10 8.16
CA SER A 23 12.33 -1.21 8.67
C SER A 23 12.51 -2.35 7.66
N LEU A 24 12.73 -2.04 6.39
CA LEU A 24 13.21 -3.00 5.38
C LEU A 24 14.74 -2.97 5.27
N ILE A 25 15.29 -1.79 5.00
CA ILE A 25 16.69 -1.64 4.58
C ILE A 25 17.65 -2.08 5.69
N VAL A 26 17.36 -1.74 6.96
CA VAL A 26 18.26 -2.07 8.08
C VAL A 26 18.33 -3.59 8.30
N PRO A 27 17.22 -4.33 8.47
CA PRO A 27 17.28 -5.79 8.54
C PRO A 27 17.93 -6.44 7.32
N SER A 28 17.56 -6.02 6.10
CA SER A 28 18.12 -6.62 4.87
C SER A 28 19.64 -6.47 4.78
N LEU A 29 20.20 -5.34 5.23
CA LEU A 29 21.65 -5.17 5.29
C LEU A 29 22.29 -6.07 6.35
N LEU A 30 21.63 -6.23 7.51
CA LEU A 30 22.13 -7.04 8.62
C LEU A 30 22.02 -8.55 8.33
N PHE A 31 21.04 -8.98 7.54
CA PHE A 31 20.95 -10.36 7.06
C PHE A 31 22.20 -10.78 6.27
N MET A 32 22.81 -9.88 5.50
CA MET A 32 24.06 -10.12 4.78
C MET A 32 25.26 -10.37 5.69
N PHE A 33 25.16 -10.04 6.98
CA PHE A 33 26.17 -10.32 8.00
C PHE A 33 25.76 -11.48 8.92
N GLY A 34 24.72 -12.24 8.54
CA GLY A 34 24.21 -13.36 9.34
C GLY A 34 23.41 -12.93 10.58
N ILE A 35 23.01 -11.66 10.67
CA ILE A 35 22.27 -11.13 11.83
C ILE A 35 20.76 -11.17 11.50
N SER A 36 20.04 -12.05 12.17
CA SER A 36 18.56 -12.12 12.08
C SER A 36 17.89 -10.94 12.79
N ILE A 37 16.57 -10.77 12.60
CA ILE A 37 15.83 -9.66 13.21
C ILE A 37 15.85 -9.80 14.74
N THR A 38 16.15 -8.70 15.41
CA THR A 38 16.19 -8.58 16.87
C THR A 38 15.50 -7.30 17.33
N GLY A 39 15.18 -7.20 18.61
CA GLY A 39 14.62 -5.98 19.22
C GLY A 39 15.51 -4.73 19.09
N LEU A 40 16.78 -4.84 18.67
CA LEU A 40 17.64 -3.68 18.41
C LEU A 40 17.29 -2.95 17.10
N HIS A 41 16.66 -3.64 16.15
CA HIS A 41 16.36 -3.09 14.82
C HIS A 41 15.43 -1.88 14.89
N ILE A 42 14.42 -1.91 15.77
CA ILE A 42 13.49 -0.78 15.93
C ILE A 42 14.21 0.49 16.40
N TRP A 43 15.23 0.35 17.25
CA TRP A 43 16.02 1.48 17.75
C TRP A 43 16.94 2.04 16.67
N LEU A 44 17.54 1.19 15.84
CA LEU A 44 18.32 1.62 14.68
C LEU A 44 17.45 2.39 13.67
N VAL A 45 16.24 1.91 13.40
CA VAL A 45 15.27 2.58 12.52
C VAL A 45 14.80 3.90 13.12
N ALA A 46 14.55 3.95 14.43
CA ALA A 46 14.19 5.18 15.13
C ALA A 46 15.32 6.22 15.07
N ALA A 47 16.56 5.80 15.30
CA ALA A 47 17.75 6.66 15.21
C ALA A 47 17.93 7.22 13.79
N LEU A 48 17.77 6.38 12.77
CA LEU A 48 17.80 6.79 11.36
C LEU A 48 16.72 7.83 11.05
N SER A 49 15.50 7.64 11.57
CA SER A 49 14.37 8.54 11.38
C SER A 49 14.57 9.89 12.08
N VAL A 50 15.18 9.89 13.28
CA VAL A 50 15.58 11.13 13.98
C VAL A 50 16.66 11.88 13.20
N GLY A 51 17.69 11.17 12.72
CA GLY A 51 18.72 11.74 11.85
C GLY A 51 18.13 12.36 10.59
N MET A 52 17.24 11.64 9.90
CA MET A 52 16.53 12.13 8.73
C MET A 52 15.73 13.40 9.03
N SER A 53 14.96 13.43 10.13
CA SER A 53 14.17 14.58 10.55
C SER A 53 15.05 15.83 10.77
N TRP A 54 16.18 15.65 11.47
CA TRP A 54 17.14 16.72 11.71
C TRP A 54 17.75 17.26 10.41
N MET A 55 18.16 16.36 9.52
CA MET A 55 18.77 16.72 8.25
C MET A 55 17.76 17.42 7.33
N ALA A 56 16.50 16.95 7.28
CA ALA A 56 15.43 17.59 6.54
C ALA A 56 15.13 19.00 7.08
N ALA A 57 15.06 19.16 8.40
CA ALA A 57 14.85 20.46 9.03
C ALA A 57 15.97 21.47 8.69
N LYS A 58 17.24 21.02 8.67
CA LYS A 58 18.38 21.84 8.23
C LYS A 58 18.31 22.19 6.75
N MET A 59 17.96 21.23 5.88
CA MET A 59 17.85 21.45 4.44
C MET A 59 16.84 22.54 4.09
N LEU A 60 15.77 22.68 4.87
CA LEU A 60 14.75 23.71 4.65
C LEU A 60 15.20 25.13 5.04
N GLN A 61 16.41 25.30 5.61
CA GLN A 61 17.00 26.59 5.99
C GLN A 61 16.02 27.49 6.78
N VAL A 62 15.28 26.88 7.71
CA VAL A 62 14.40 27.61 8.63
C VAL A 62 15.22 28.26 9.76
N GLU A 63 14.73 29.36 10.33
CA GLU A 63 15.44 30.08 11.41
C GLU A 63 15.75 29.22 12.63
N ARG A 64 14.85 28.29 12.98
CA ARG A 64 14.96 27.41 14.16
C ARG A 64 14.82 25.94 13.75
N PRO A 65 15.85 25.32 13.14
CA PRO A 65 15.75 23.95 12.64
C PRO A 65 15.55 22.92 13.76
N GLY A 66 16.13 23.14 14.95
CA GLY A 66 15.91 22.27 16.11
C GLY A 66 14.45 22.24 16.58
N ARG A 67 13.79 23.39 16.59
CA ARG A 67 12.36 23.48 16.93
C ARG A 67 11.51 22.75 15.89
N LEU A 68 11.78 22.94 14.60
CA LEU A 68 11.07 22.24 13.53
C LEU A 68 11.26 20.72 13.63
N CYS A 69 12.48 20.26 13.86
CA CYS A 69 12.79 18.84 14.03
C CYS A 69 12.04 18.26 15.24
N GLY A 70 12.08 18.92 16.41
CA GLY A 70 11.35 18.48 17.60
C GLY A 70 9.83 18.43 17.38
N GLU A 71 9.25 19.44 16.74
CA GLU A 71 7.81 19.45 16.39
C GLU A 71 7.45 18.33 15.41
N ALA A 72 8.26 18.15 14.37
CA ALA A 72 8.01 17.11 13.37
C ALA A 72 8.15 15.70 13.96
N LEU A 73 9.13 15.48 14.84
CA LEU A 73 9.30 14.22 15.57
C LEU A 73 8.14 13.95 16.51
N ALA A 74 7.71 14.95 17.30
CA ALA A 74 6.55 14.82 18.18
C ALA A 74 5.30 14.42 17.38
N VAL A 75 5.05 15.11 16.26
CA VAL A 75 3.94 14.78 15.35
C VAL A 75 4.09 13.36 14.80
N SER A 76 5.27 12.97 14.32
CA SER A 76 5.52 11.63 13.77
C SER A 76 5.34 10.53 14.81
N VAL A 77 5.79 10.73 16.05
CA VAL A 77 5.61 9.76 17.16
C VAL A 77 4.14 9.61 17.52
N VAL A 78 3.40 10.72 17.65
CA VAL A 78 1.95 10.69 17.92
C VAL A 78 1.21 9.96 16.79
N LEU A 79 1.52 10.29 15.53
CA LEU A 79 0.91 9.63 14.38
C LEU A 79 1.25 8.14 14.33
N PHE A 80 2.51 7.75 14.56
CA PHE A 80 2.89 6.34 14.64
C PHE A 80 2.12 5.61 15.74
N ALA A 81 2.04 6.17 16.95
CA ALA A 81 1.33 5.57 18.06
C ALA A 81 -0.17 5.41 17.76
N LEU A 82 -0.82 6.43 17.18
CA LEU A 82 -2.22 6.34 16.74
C LEU A 82 -2.41 5.24 15.70
N CYS A 83 -1.54 5.17 14.68
CA CYS A 83 -1.62 4.13 13.67
C CYS A 83 -1.43 2.74 14.29
N PHE A 84 -0.46 2.58 15.18
CA PHE A 84 -0.14 1.32 15.87
C PHE A 84 -1.33 0.79 16.66
N TRP A 85 -1.97 1.64 17.47
CA TRP A 85 -3.13 1.26 18.28
C TRP A 85 -4.39 1.00 17.46
N ILE A 86 -4.64 1.80 16.41
CA ILE A 86 -5.77 1.57 15.50
C ILE A 86 -5.59 0.22 14.79
N SER A 87 -4.42 -0.05 14.23
CA SER A 87 -4.13 -1.32 13.56
C SER A 87 -4.30 -2.52 14.51
N GLY A 88 -3.82 -2.41 15.75
CA GLY A 88 -3.95 -3.45 16.76
C GLY A 88 -5.35 -3.69 17.32
N SER A 89 -6.28 -2.77 17.08
CA SER A 89 -7.68 -2.89 17.51
C SER A 89 -8.50 -3.85 16.64
N PHE A 90 -7.99 -4.20 15.46
CA PHE A 90 -8.60 -5.14 14.53
C PHE A 90 -7.70 -6.36 14.38
N TYR A 91 -8.28 -7.55 14.43
CA TYR A 91 -7.68 -8.77 13.91
C TYR A 91 -7.65 -8.71 12.38
N ASP A 92 -6.59 -9.21 11.77
CA ASP A 92 -6.60 -9.48 10.34
C ASP A 92 -7.52 -10.67 10.05
N LEU A 93 -8.55 -10.42 9.25
CA LEU A 93 -9.56 -11.38 8.80
C LEU A 93 -9.46 -11.66 7.30
N SER A 94 -8.37 -11.23 6.66
CA SER A 94 -8.13 -11.45 5.25
C SER A 94 -7.43 -12.78 4.99
N TYR A 95 -7.60 -13.32 3.78
CA TYR A 95 -7.03 -14.61 3.39
C TYR A 95 -5.49 -14.53 3.30
N ASP A 96 -4.94 -13.74 2.37
CA ASP A 96 -3.49 -13.64 2.17
C ASP A 96 -2.77 -13.12 3.44
N GLY A 97 -3.45 -12.25 4.19
CA GLY A 97 -2.93 -11.68 5.43
C GLY A 97 -2.69 -12.74 6.50
N GLN A 98 -3.68 -13.59 6.76
CA GLN A 98 -3.56 -14.70 7.73
C GLN A 98 -2.73 -15.87 7.19
N ALA A 99 -2.62 -16.01 5.88
CA ALA A 99 -1.79 -17.01 5.22
C ALA A 99 -0.31 -16.58 5.25
N TYR A 100 0.31 -16.48 4.07
CA TYR A 100 1.75 -16.33 3.93
C TYR A 100 2.31 -15.00 4.48
N HIS A 101 1.54 -13.92 4.57
CA HIS A 101 2.05 -12.64 5.09
C HIS A 101 2.37 -12.72 6.58
N GLN A 102 1.39 -13.07 7.43
CA GLN A 102 1.64 -13.23 8.87
C GLN A 102 2.61 -14.37 9.17
N GLU A 103 2.52 -15.50 8.46
CA GLU A 103 3.48 -16.59 8.62
C GLU A 103 4.91 -16.13 8.33
N SER A 104 5.15 -15.38 7.24
CA SER A 104 6.47 -14.81 6.93
C SER A 104 6.98 -13.91 8.07
N VAL A 105 6.11 -13.07 8.63
CA VAL A 105 6.44 -12.19 9.77
C VAL A 105 6.90 -13.00 10.98
N ILE A 106 6.19 -14.10 11.28
CA ILE A 106 6.49 -14.98 12.42
C ILE A 106 7.83 -15.69 12.22
N TYR A 107 8.09 -16.27 11.03
CA TYR A 107 9.37 -16.93 10.75
C TYR A 107 10.55 -15.97 10.82
N LEU A 108 10.41 -14.76 10.26
CA LEU A 108 11.44 -13.72 10.34
C LEU A 108 11.73 -13.30 11.79
N ALA A 109 10.68 -13.16 12.62
CA ALA A 109 10.83 -12.84 14.04
C ALA A 109 11.45 -13.98 14.86
N ASN A 110 11.22 -15.23 14.45
CA ASN A 110 11.81 -16.44 15.04
C ASN A 110 13.25 -16.70 14.56
N GLY A 111 13.86 -15.75 13.85
CA GLY A 111 15.28 -15.78 13.52
C GLY A 111 15.61 -16.26 12.11
N TRP A 112 14.61 -16.53 11.25
CA TRP A 112 14.87 -16.90 9.86
C TRP A 112 15.62 -15.79 9.12
N ASN A 113 16.75 -16.14 8.52
CA ASN A 113 17.53 -15.31 7.65
C ASN A 113 17.36 -15.75 6.19
N PRO A 114 16.60 -15.03 5.36
CA PRO A 114 16.30 -15.42 3.98
C PRO A 114 17.51 -15.43 3.03
N VAL A 115 18.69 -14.95 3.48
CA VAL A 115 19.92 -14.92 2.67
C VAL A 115 20.71 -16.22 2.80
N TYR A 116 20.77 -16.80 4.01
CA TYR A 116 21.66 -17.92 4.32
C TYR A 116 20.93 -19.19 4.76
N ASP A 117 19.76 -19.06 5.38
CA ASP A 117 19.03 -20.21 5.88
C ASP A 117 18.35 -20.94 4.73
N GLU A 118 18.06 -22.22 4.95
CA GLU A 118 17.33 -23.03 3.98
C GLU A 118 15.92 -22.49 3.75
N ALA A 119 15.39 -22.77 2.55
CA ALA A 119 14.02 -22.42 2.20
C ALA A 119 13.04 -23.14 3.15
N LEU A 120 12.08 -22.39 3.67
CA LEU A 120 11.09 -22.89 4.62
C LEU A 120 10.17 -23.91 3.97
N ASN A 121 9.90 -25.02 4.65
CA ASN A 121 8.88 -25.98 4.26
C ASN A 121 7.73 -25.94 5.28
N VAL A 122 6.71 -25.14 4.99
CA VAL A 122 5.54 -24.96 5.86
C VAL A 122 4.43 -25.94 5.51
N SER A 123 3.77 -26.49 6.52
CA SER A 123 2.71 -27.49 6.39
C SER A 123 1.43 -26.97 5.72
N THR A 124 1.22 -25.66 5.73
CA THR A 124 0.06 -24.97 5.12
C THR A 124 0.14 -24.87 3.59
N GLY A 125 1.25 -25.26 2.98
CA GLY A 125 1.46 -25.15 1.52
C GLY A 125 1.88 -23.76 1.06
N HIS A 126 2.06 -22.79 1.97
CA HIS A 126 2.44 -21.41 1.65
C HIS A 126 3.93 -21.20 1.39
N SER A 127 4.75 -22.26 1.44
CA SER A 127 6.20 -22.23 1.25
C SER A 127 6.62 -21.50 -0.02
N LEU A 128 5.84 -21.66 -1.09
CA LEU A 128 6.10 -21.02 -2.38
C LEU A 128 6.13 -19.49 -2.23
N TRP A 129 5.12 -18.92 -1.60
CA TRP A 129 4.98 -17.47 -1.44
C TRP A 129 5.98 -16.95 -0.41
N ILE A 130 6.10 -17.63 0.73
CA ILE A 130 7.00 -17.23 1.83
C ILE A 130 8.46 -17.20 1.37
N ASN A 131 8.91 -18.11 0.51
CA ASN A 131 10.31 -18.17 0.09
C ASN A 131 10.63 -17.32 -1.15
N HIS A 132 9.65 -17.10 -2.02
CA HIS A 132 9.92 -16.60 -3.38
C HIS A 132 9.27 -15.26 -3.71
N TYR A 133 8.34 -14.73 -2.92
CA TYR A 133 7.78 -13.39 -3.15
C TYR A 133 8.61 -12.27 -2.55
N GLY A 134 8.38 -11.05 -3.03
CA GLY A 134 8.84 -9.82 -2.37
C GLY A 134 8.23 -9.73 -0.97
N ARG A 135 9.05 -9.39 0.02
CA ARG A 135 8.69 -9.44 1.45
C ARG A 135 8.99 -8.15 2.21
N ALA A 136 8.94 -7.00 1.54
CA ALA A 136 9.25 -5.71 2.17
C ALA A 136 8.35 -5.40 3.37
N SER A 137 7.05 -5.63 3.22
CA SER A 137 6.04 -5.44 4.26
C SER A 137 6.26 -6.37 5.45
N GLU A 138 6.65 -7.59 5.19
CA GLU A 138 6.80 -8.67 6.16
C GLU A 138 8.08 -8.46 6.98
N ILE A 139 9.19 -8.10 6.34
CA ILE A 139 10.42 -7.70 7.03
C ILE A 139 10.15 -6.47 7.91
N ALA A 140 9.47 -5.46 7.37
CA ALA A 140 9.13 -4.27 8.15
C ALA A 140 8.23 -4.60 9.35
N SER A 141 7.22 -5.44 9.15
CA SER A 141 6.31 -5.90 10.22
C SER A 141 7.03 -6.76 11.25
N ALA A 142 7.98 -7.61 10.84
CA ALA A 142 8.77 -8.43 11.74
C ALA A 142 9.66 -7.60 12.68
N VAL A 143 10.15 -6.43 12.25
CA VAL A 143 10.85 -5.49 13.15
C VAL A 143 9.95 -5.04 14.30
N ILE A 144 8.69 -4.69 14.00
CA ILE A 144 7.72 -4.26 15.02
C ILE A 144 7.28 -5.45 15.89
N TYR A 145 7.03 -6.60 15.27
CA TYR A 145 6.58 -7.80 15.96
C TYR A 145 7.65 -8.33 16.92
N THR A 146 8.90 -8.42 16.49
CA THR A 146 10.03 -8.86 17.35
C THR A 146 10.22 -7.95 18.57
N ALA A 147 9.97 -6.64 18.41
CA ALA A 147 10.11 -5.67 19.50
C ALA A 147 8.92 -5.68 20.49
N THR A 148 7.75 -6.15 20.08
CA THR A 148 6.50 -5.97 20.85
C THR A 148 5.78 -7.26 21.22
N GLY A 149 5.99 -8.35 20.47
CA GLY A 149 5.16 -9.55 20.52
C GLY A 149 3.72 -9.34 20.02
N LEU A 150 3.41 -8.21 19.37
CA LEU A 150 2.06 -7.84 18.97
C LEU A 150 1.85 -7.96 17.45
N ILE A 151 1.50 -9.17 16.98
CA ILE A 151 1.30 -9.44 15.54
C ILE A 151 0.25 -8.51 14.91
N GLU A 152 -0.90 -8.31 15.54
CA GLU A 152 -1.95 -7.44 14.96
C GLU A 152 -1.55 -5.97 14.89
N HIS A 153 -0.66 -5.49 15.76
CA HIS A 153 -0.21 -4.10 15.71
C HIS A 153 0.86 -3.90 14.62
N SER A 154 1.52 -4.98 14.19
CA SER A 154 2.67 -4.92 13.30
C SER A 154 2.30 -4.61 11.83
N LYS A 155 1.01 -4.70 11.47
CA LYS A 155 0.45 -4.20 10.19
C LYS A 155 0.30 -2.67 10.11
N VAL A 156 0.84 -1.94 11.10
CA VAL A 156 0.81 -0.46 11.20
C VAL A 156 1.18 0.26 9.90
N PHE A 157 2.03 -0.34 9.06
CA PHE A 157 2.56 0.28 7.85
C PHE A 157 1.50 0.67 6.82
N ASN A 158 0.37 -0.06 6.75
CA ASN A 158 -0.74 0.31 5.86
C ASN A 158 -1.29 1.70 6.21
N LEU A 159 -1.66 1.90 7.49
CA LEU A 159 -2.18 3.18 7.97
C LEU A 159 -1.09 4.27 8.05
N LEU A 160 0.13 3.90 8.44
CA LEU A 160 1.26 4.82 8.53
C LEU A 160 1.60 5.44 7.17
N MET A 161 1.55 4.65 6.10
CA MET A 161 1.85 5.13 4.75
C MET A 161 0.69 5.93 4.12
N ILE A 162 -0.56 5.70 4.50
CA ILE A 162 -1.66 6.62 4.18
C ILE A 162 -1.35 8.01 4.77
N VAL A 163 -0.94 8.07 6.03
CA VAL A 163 -0.60 9.34 6.69
C VAL A 163 0.65 9.98 6.07
N ALA A 164 1.71 9.22 5.81
CA ALA A 164 2.93 9.74 5.18
C ALA A 164 2.65 10.29 3.77
N SER A 165 1.84 9.58 2.98
CA SER A 165 1.46 10.00 1.63
C SER A 165 0.58 11.23 1.61
N PHE A 166 -0.32 11.40 2.58
CA PHE A 166 -1.06 12.64 2.81
C PHE A 166 -0.12 13.83 3.07
N LEU A 167 0.81 13.68 4.03
CA LEU A 167 1.71 14.76 4.43
C LEU A 167 2.66 15.18 3.29
N LEU A 168 3.22 14.20 2.57
CA LEU A 168 4.10 14.47 1.42
C LEU A 168 3.32 15.05 0.24
N SER A 169 2.13 14.54 -0.07
CA SER A 169 1.27 15.09 -1.14
C SER A 169 0.85 16.52 -0.84
N MET A 170 0.49 16.82 0.41
CA MET A 170 0.18 18.18 0.83
C MET A 170 1.38 19.11 0.66
N SER A 171 2.58 18.66 1.05
CA SER A 171 3.82 19.42 0.84
C SER A 171 4.08 19.68 -0.65
N ALA A 172 3.91 18.67 -1.50
CA ALA A 172 4.09 18.76 -2.95
C ALA A 172 3.09 19.75 -3.59
N LEU A 173 1.80 19.62 -3.27
CA LEU A 173 0.76 20.53 -3.79
C LEU A 173 0.99 21.97 -3.34
N LEU A 174 1.41 22.19 -2.09
CA LEU A 174 1.76 23.51 -1.58
C LEU A 174 3.06 24.06 -2.15
N ALA A 175 4.01 23.20 -2.56
CA ALA A 175 5.19 23.62 -3.31
C ALA A 175 4.81 24.13 -4.70
N LEU A 176 3.79 23.55 -5.34
CA LEU A 176 3.25 24.03 -6.62
C LEU A 176 2.42 25.30 -6.47
N ARG A 177 1.56 25.40 -5.44
CA ARG A 177 0.67 26.56 -5.20
C ARG A 177 0.51 26.89 -3.71
N PRO A 178 1.39 27.74 -3.16
CA PRO A 178 1.37 28.11 -1.74
C PRO A 178 0.07 28.81 -1.30
N ASP A 179 -0.64 29.47 -2.22
CA ASP A 179 -1.87 30.23 -1.97
C ASP A 179 -3.12 29.33 -1.79
N GLN A 180 -3.05 28.04 -2.12
CA GLN A 180 -4.22 27.15 -2.17
C GLN A 180 -4.28 26.15 -1.01
N THR A 181 -3.96 26.58 0.21
CA THR A 181 -3.83 25.68 1.38
C THR A 181 -5.03 24.76 1.60
N LYS A 182 -6.25 25.29 1.67
CA LYS A 182 -7.45 24.46 1.89
C LYS A 182 -7.65 23.41 0.80
N ARG A 183 -7.42 23.79 -0.46
CA ARG A 183 -7.56 22.89 -1.61
C ARG A 183 -6.47 21.82 -1.62
N ALA A 184 -5.24 22.18 -1.27
CA ALA A 184 -4.12 21.24 -1.16
C ALA A 184 -4.38 20.19 -0.07
N VAL A 185 -4.92 20.59 1.09
CA VAL A 185 -5.31 19.67 2.16
C VAL A 185 -6.38 18.68 1.67
N ILE A 186 -7.46 19.18 1.05
CA ILE A 186 -8.56 18.33 0.55
C ILE A 186 -8.06 17.35 -0.51
N VAL A 187 -7.31 17.83 -1.51
CA VAL A 187 -6.81 16.98 -2.60
C VAL A 187 -5.78 15.97 -2.07
N ALA A 188 -4.88 16.36 -1.17
CA ALA A 188 -3.93 15.44 -0.54
C ALA A 188 -4.64 14.36 0.29
N ALA A 189 -5.69 14.71 1.02
CA ALA A 189 -6.47 13.75 1.81
C ALA A 189 -7.16 12.73 0.89
N LEU A 190 -7.82 13.18 -0.18
CA LEU A 190 -8.47 12.26 -1.12
C LEU A 190 -7.46 11.42 -1.93
N LEU A 191 -6.25 11.93 -2.18
CA LEU A 191 -5.17 11.15 -2.81
C LEU A 191 -4.74 10.00 -1.90
N ALA A 192 -4.53 10.30 -0.61
CA ALA A 192 -4.10 9.33 0.40
C ALA A 192 -5.20 8.32 0.75
N LEU A 193 -6.47 8.74 0.74
CA LEU A 193 -7.65 7.88 0.92
C LEU A 193 -8.01 7.14 -0.38
N ASN A 194 -7.00 6.52 -1.00
CA ASN A 194 -7.20 5.60 -2.12
C ASN A 194 -8.10 4.44 -1.66
N PRO A 195 -9.19 4.10 -2.37
CA PRO A 195 -10.07 2.99 -2.04
C PRO A 195 -9.31 1.70 -1.71
N VAL A 196 -8.27 1.35 -2.49
CA VAL A 196 -7.43 0.17 -2.25
C VAL A 196 -6.72 0.25 -0.91
N SER A 197 -6.17 1.41 -0.55
CA SER A 197 -5.54 1.62 0.76
C SER A 197 -6.57 1.58 1.89
N VAL A 198 -7.78 2.10 1.65
CA VAL A 198 -8.84 2.17 2.65
C VAL A 198 -9.38 0.79 3.00
N TYR A 199 -9.73 -0.06 2.03
CA TYR A 199 -10.24 -1.40 2.31
C TYR A 199 -9.14 -2.45 2.58
N GLN A 200 -7.87 -2.04 2.70
CA GLN A 200 -6.77 -2.90 3.16
C GLN A 200 -6.13 -2.41 4.47
N VAL A 201 -6.69 -1.36 5.09
CA VAL A 201 -6.05 -0.69 6.23
C VAL A 201 -5.94 -1.57 7.49
N PHE A 202 -6.81 -2.57 7.64
CA PHE A 202 -6.83 -3.47 8.79
C PHE A 202 -6.23 -4.86 8.51
N SER A 203 -5.63 -5.07 7.34
CA SER A 203 -5.00 -6.33 6.95
C SER A 203 -3.51 -6.19 6.66
N TYR A 204 -2.86 -7.33 6.45
CA TYR A 204 -1.50 -7.48 5.95
C TYR A 204 -1.39 -7.43 4.42
N TYR A 205 -2.50 -7.20 3.70
CA TYR A 205 -2.45 -7.02 2.26
C TYR A 205 -1.55 -5.83 1.90
N VAL A 206 -0.87 -5.97 0.76
CA VAL A 206 0.24 -5.11 0.39
C VAL A 206 -0.08 -4.11 -0.73
N ASP A 207 -1.22 -4.26 -1.40
CA ASP A 207 -1.59 -3.42 -2.55
C ASP A 207 -1.92 -1.98 -2.13
N GLY A 208 -2.58 -1.81 -0.99
CA GLY A 208 -2.90 -0.54 -0.36
C GLY A 208 -1.66 0.17 0.18
N LEU A 209 -0.70 -0.59 0.70
CA LEU A 209 0.64 -0.11 1.06
C LEU A 209 1.38 0.37 -0.20
N LEU A 210 1.38 -0.44 -1.27
CA LEU A 210 1.98 -0.09 -2.55
C LEU A 210 1.36 1.18 -3.13
N ALA A 211 0.03 1.34 -3.06
CA ALA A 211 -0.67 2.56 -3.47
C ALA A 211 -0.12 3.80 -2.76
N SER A 212 0.02 3.75 -1.43
CA SER A 212 0.54 4.85 -0.62
C SER A 212 2.01 5.15 -0.94
N VAL A 213 2.80 4.11 -1.19
CA VAL A 213 4.20 4.20 -1.60
C VAL A 213 4.34 4.85 -2.99
N LEU A 214 3.53 4.45 -3.97
CA LEU A 214 3.50 5.08 -5.30
C LEU A 214 3.08 6.55 -5.21
N LEU A 215 2.10 6.89 -4.36
CA LEU A 215 1.71 8.28 -4.12
C LEU A 215 2.86 9.09 -3.52
N CYS A 216 3.60 8.53 -2.55
CA CYS A 216 4.78 9.16 -1.98
C CYS A 216 5.87 9.37 -3.05
N LEU A 217 6.09 8.42 -3.97
CA LEU A 217 7.01 8.60 -5.10
C LEU A 217 6.57 9.76 -6.00
N VAL A 218 5.28 9.87 -6.34
CA VAL A 218 4.74 10.99 -7.14
C VAL A 218 4.91 12.33 -6.40
N ALA A 219 4.64 12.36 -5.09
CA ALA A 219 4.81 13.56 -4.27
C ALA A 219 6.29 13.99 -4.18
N LEU A 220 7.21 13.04 -3.94
CA LEU A 220 8.64 13.30 -3.93
C LEU A 220 9.15 13.72 -5.31
N ALA A 221 8.65 13.12 -6.39
CA ALA A 221 8.95 13.53 -7.77
C ALA A 221 8.60 15.00 -8.00
N CYS A 222 7.42 15.42 -7.56
CA CYS A 222 6.98 16.81 -7.60
C CYS A 222 7.88 17.74 -6.77
N LEU A 223 8.29 17.30 -5.57
CA LEU A 223 9.22 18.06 -4.72
C LEU A 223 10.62 18.18 -5.34
N ILE A 224 11.16 17.11 -5.94
CA ILE A 224 12.45 17.10 -6.68
C ILE A 224 12.39 18.03 -7.90
N PHE A 225 11.26 18.04 -8.60
CA PHE A 225 11.03 18.92 -9.75
C PHE A 225 10.99 20.40 -9.33
N THR A 226 10.44 20.70 -8.16
CA THR A 226 10.28 22.09 -7.67
C THR A 226 11.48 22.58 -6.87
N ARG A 227 12.24 21.70 -6.21
CA ARG A 227 13.32 22.06 -5.30
C ARG A 227 14.51 21.10 -5.41
N PRO A 228 15.76 21.60 -5.41
CA PRO A 228 16.93 20.75 -5.28
C PRO A 228 17.06 20.26 -3.83
N GLY A 229 17.55 19.04 -3.66
CA GLY A 229 17.85 18.49 -2.33
C GLY A 229 18.25 17.03 -2.41
N TRP A 230 19.48 16.72 -1.99
CA TRP A 230 19.96 15.34 -2.00
C TRP A 230 19.14 14.42 -1.08
N LEU A 231 18.57 14.97 0.00
CA LEU A 231 17.67 14.25 0.90
C LEU A 231 16.35 13.83 0.22
N LEU A 232 15.85 14.62 -0.72
CA LEU A 232 14.68 14.24 -1.52
C LEU A 232 15.04 13.07 -2.46
N LEU A 233 16.23 13.12 -3.06
CA LEU A 233 16.73 12.03 -3.91
C LEU A 233 16.96 10.74 -3.12
N SER A 234 17.53 10.83 -1.91
CA SER A 234 17.74 9.65 -1.06
C SER A 234 16.42 9.07 -0.56
N ALA A 235 15.46 9.92 -0.15
CA ALA A 235 14.12 9.46 0.23
C ALA A 235 13.39 8.80 -0.94
N TYR A 236 13.49 9.37 -2.15
CA TYR A 236 12.93 8.78 -3.37
C TYR A 236 13.55 7.40 -3.66
N SER A 237 14.87 7.28 -3.56
CA SER A 237 15.58 6.02 -3.76
C SER A 237 15.22 4.95 -2.72
N ALA A 238 15.16 5.32 -1.44
CA ALA A 238 14.79 4.40 -0.37
C ALA A 238 13.36 3.87 -0.55
N LEU A 239 12.45 4.75 -0.97
CA LEU A 239 11.07 4.38 -1.23
C LEU A 239 10.91 3.54 -2.51
N MET A 240 11.72 3.79 -3.54
CA MET A 240 11.79 2.94 -4.73
C MET A 240 12.29 1.54 -4.38
N ILE A 241 13.35 1.42 -3.56
CA ILE A 241 13.83 0.13 -3.03
C ILE A 241 12.71 -0.60 -2.29
N PHE A 242 11.96 0.12 -1.44
CA PHE A 242 10.82 -0.44 -0.73
C PHE A 242 9.73 -0.92 -1.71
N ALA A 243 9.32 -0.08 -2.66
CA ALA A 243 8.30 -0.40 -3.67
C ALA A 243 8.65 -1.66 -4.48
N MET A 244 9.90 -1.77 -4.93
CA MET A 244 10.40 -2.94 -5.66
C MET A 244 10.18 -4.21 -4.84
N ASN A 245 10.53 -4.18 -3.55
CA ASN A 245 10.51 -5.34 -2.67
C ASN A 245 9.14 -5.65 -2.03
N ILE A 246 8.13 -4.80 -2.17
CA ILE A 246 6.74 -5.13 -1.75
C ILE A 246 6.15 -6.19 -2.68
N LYS A 247 6.25 -5.98 -3.99
CA LYS A 247 5.61 -6.80 -5.02
C LYS A 247 6.40 -6.66 -6.31
N PHE A 248 6.51 -7.72 -7.11
CA PHE A 248 7.28 -7.69 -8.36
C PHE A 248 6.84 -6.60 -9.33
N THR A 249 5.54 -6.29 -9.40
CA THR A 249 5.02 -5.18 -10.20
C THR A 249 5.52 -3.80 -9.75
N GLY A 250 5.93 -3.67 -8.48
CA GLY A 250 6.52 -2.46 -7.92
C GLY A 250 7.81 -2.04 -8.62
N ILE A 251 8.60 -2.98 -9.18
CA ILE A 251 9.76 -2.66 -10.03
C ILE A 251 9.32 -1.88 -11.27
N ALA A 252 8.33 -2.41 -11.99
CA ALA A 252 7.83 -1.79 -13.20
C ALA A 252 7.21 -0.42 -12.89
N TYR A 253 6.41 -0.31 -11.82
CA TYR A 253 5.76 0.94 -11.45
C TYR A 253 6.77 2.01 -11.07
N ALA A 254 7.72 1.70 -10.18
CA ALA A 254 8.72 2.66 -9.77
C ALA A 254 9.65 3.04 -10.93
N GLY A 255 9.98 2.10 -11.82
CA GLY A 255 10.74 2.34 -13.05
C GLY A 255 10.04 3.32 -13.99
N VAL A 256 8.76 3.08 -14.33
CA VAL A 256 7.97 3.97 -15.20
C VAL A 256 7.83 5.37 -14.58
N LEU A 257 7.55 5.47 -13.28
CA LEU A 257 7.48 6.77 -12.59
C LEU A 257 8.81 7.53 -12.62
N THR A 258 9.93 6.80 -12.43
CA THR A 258 11.28 7.38 -12.48
C THR A 258 11.61 7.88 -13.89
N ILE A 259 11.34 7.06 -14.92
CA ILE A 259 11.52 7.45 -16.33
C ILE A 259 10.67 8.68 -16.66
N GLY A 260 9.41 8.70 -16.23
CA GLY A 260 8.53 9.84 -16.40
C GLY A 260 9.10 11.14 -15.79
N LEU A 261 9.66 11.05 -14.58
CA LEU A 261 10.33 12.20 -13.95
C LEU A 261 11.61 12.61 -14.69
N LEU A 262 12.43 11.66 -15.16
CA LEU A 262 13.61 11.95 -15.97
C LEU A 262 13.25 12.67 -17.28
N VAL A 263 12.20 12.23 -17.96
CA VAL A 263 11.65 12.89 -19.16
C VAL A 263 11.16 14.29 -18.81
N ALA A 264 10.42 14.47 -17.72
CA ALA A 264 9.95 15.78 -17.29
C ALA A 264 11.12 16.75 -16.98
N LEU A 265 12.18 16.27 -16.33
CA LEU A 265 13.38 17.05 -16.05
C LEU A 265 14.15 17.38 -17.33
N TYR A 266 14.21 16.44 -18.29
CA TYR A 266 14.84 16.65 -19.60
C TYR A 266 14.11 17.73 -20.39
N MET A 267 12.79 17.61 -20.52
CA MET A 267 11.94 18.58 -21.23
C MET A 267 11.93 19.96 -20.58
N SER A 268 12.25 20.03 -19.29
CA SER A 268 12.37 21.29 -18.54
C SER A 268 13.82 21.78 -18.44
N GLU A 269 14.75 21.18 -19.20
CA GLU A 269 16.18 21.51 -19.26
C GLU A 269 16.92 21.47 -17.90
N GLN A 270 16.39 20.71 -16.94
CA GLN A 270 16.96 20.57 -15.59
C GLN A 270 18.05 19.47 -15.54
N PHE A 271 19.03 19.53 -16.45
CA PHE A 271 20.01 18.46 -16.68
C PHE A 271 20.84 18.09 -15.43
N GLY A 272 21.14 19.04 -14.56
CA GLY A 272 21.84 18.77 -13.30
C GLY A 272 21.04 17.84 -12.39
N ARG A 273 19.74 18.12 -12.22
CA ARG A 273 18.83 17.28 -11.42
C ARG A 273 18.57 15.94 -12.09
N LEU A 274 18.43 15.94 -13.41
CA LEU A 274 18.31 14.70 -14.20
C LEU A 274 19.50 13.78 -13.94
N LYS A 275 20.74 14.27 -14.05
CA LYS A 275 21.95 13.48 -13.80
C LYS A 275 22.01 12.95 -12.37
N GLN A 276 21.64 13.77 -11.39
CA GLN A 276 21.61 13.37 -9.98
C GLN A 276 20.57 12.28 -9.72
N LEU A 277 19.33 12.49 -10.19
CA LEU A 277 18.25 11.52 -10.08
C LEU A 277 18.61 10.21 -10.78
N PHE A 278 19.12 10.26 -12.01
CA PHE A 278 19.53 9.08 -12.74
C PHE A 278 20.55 8.25 -11.97
N LYS A 279 21.61 8.89 -11.44
CA LYS A 279 22.63 8.20 -10.63
C LYS A 279 22.03 7.57 -9.38
N VAL A 280 21.27 8.33 -8.61
CA VAL A 280 20.69 7.87 -7.35
C VAL A 280 19.66 6.77 -7.57
N ALA A 281 18.81 6.88 -8.58
CA ALA A 281 17.84 5.85 -8.95
C ALA A 281 18.50 4.60 -9.54
N ALA A 282 19.56 4.74 -10.35
CA ALA A 282 20.30 3.59 -10.86
C ALA A 282 20.97 2.80 -9.72
N VAL A 283 21.68 3.50 -8.81
CA VAL A 283 22.27 2.88 -7.62
C VAL A 283 21.18 2.27 -6.74
N GLY A 284 20.08 2.99 -6.50
CA GLY A 284 18.94 2.49 -5.74
C GLY A 284 18.32 1.24 -6.35
N GLY A 285 18.18 1.17 -7.67
CA GLY A 285 17.64 0.01 -8.37
C GLY A 285 18.55 -1.20 -8.24
N LEU A 286 19.87 -0.99 -8.40
CA LEU A 286 20.86 -2.05 -8.20
C LEU A 286 20.84 -2.57 -6.76
N LEU A 287 20.85 -1.68 -5.76
CA LEU A 287 20.76 -2.06 -4.35
C LEU A 287 19.42 -2.75 -4.04
N GLY A 288 18.32 -2.27 -4.64
CA GLY A 288 16.98 -2.83 -4.44
C GLY A 288 16.85 -4.27 -4.95
N VAL A 289 17.53 -4.62 -6.04
CA VAL A 289 17.53 -5.99 -6.60
C VAL A 289 18.61 -6.86 -5.98
N PHE A 290 19.86 -6.40 -5.96
CA PHE A 290 21.01 -7.26 -5.67
C PHE A 290 21.38 -7.35 -4.20
N LEU A 291 20.98 -6.38 -3.37
CA LEU A 291 21.35 -6.34 -1.97
C LEU A 291 20.12 -6.48 -1.07
N ILE A 292 19.19 -5.53 -1.13
CA ILE A 292 18.02 -5.49 -0.27
C ILE A 292 17.02 -6.60 -0.65
N GLY A 293 16.82 -6.78 -1.96
CA GLY A 293 15.99 -7.84 -2.52
C GLY A 293 16.75 -9.10 -2.91
N TYR A 294 17.94 -9.33 -2.33
CA TYR A 294 18.77 -10.51 -2.65
C TYR A 294 17.92 -11.79 -2.65
N ASN A 295 17.13 -11.97 -1.59
CA ASN A 295 15.99 -12.87 -1.58
C ASN A 295 14.72 -12.01 -1.73
N PRO A 296 13.92 -12.18 -2.81
CA PRO A 296 13.94 -13.32 -3.72
C PRO A 296 14.75 -13.15 -5.03
N TYR A 297 15.15 -11.96 -5.46
CA TYR A 297 15.55 -11.75 -6.88
C TYR A 297 16.80 -12.53 -7.31
N VAL A 298 17.86 -12.45 -6.51
CA VAL A 298 19.12 -13.14 -6.79
C VAL A 298 18.95 -14.63 -6.54
N THR A 299 18.38 -15.00 -5.39
CA THR A 299 18.16 -16.41 -5.03
C THR A 299 17.28 -17.13 -6.05
N ASN A 300 16.21 -16.51 -6.54
CA ASN A 300 15.31 -17.12 -7.52
C ASN A 300 15.99 -17.25 -8.89
N THR A 301 16.84 -16.28 -9.26
CA THR A 301 17.62 -16.38 -10.49
C THR A 301 18.59 -17.56 -10.43
N LEU A 302 19.30 -17.71 -9.32
CA LEU A 302 20.28 -18.79 -9.14
C LEU A 302 19.65 -20.18 -9.01
N THR A 303 18.51 -20.28 -8.31
CA THR A 303 17.90 -21.58 -7.96
C THR A 303 16.74 -21.98 -8.86
N LYS A 304 16.04 -21.02 -9.48
CA LYS A 304 14.84 -21.24 -10.32
C LYS A 304 15.00 -20.72 -11.75
N GLY A 305 16.12 -20.06 -12.07
CA GLY A 305 16.41 -19.54 -13.41
C GLY A 305 15.65 -18.26 -13.78
N ASN A 306 14.89 -17.65 -12.87
CA ASN A 306 14.16 -16.40 -13.14
C ASN A 306 14.03 -15.53 -11.87
N PRO A 307 14.36 -14.22 -11.91
CA PRO A 307 14.26 -13.35 -10.73
C PRO A 307 12.83 -13.10 -10.25
N LEU A 308 11.84 -13.30 -11.11
CA LEU A 308 10.42 -13.07 -10.82
C LEU A 308 9.65 -14.38 -10.61
N TYR A 309 10.34 -15.51 -10.43
CA TYR A 309 9.69 -16.75 -9.98
C TYR A 309 8.93 -16.51 -8.67
N PRO A 310 7.73 -17.09 -8.46
CA PRO A 310 7.01 -18.01 -9.34
C PRO A 310 6.06 -17.33 -10.32
N LEU A 311 6.08 -16.00 -10.48
CA LEU A 311 5.20 -15.32 -11.43
C LEU A 311 5.71 -15.34 -12.87
N ALA A 312 6.98 -15.69 -13.07
CA ALA A 312 7.58 -15.86 -14.39
C ALA A 312 8.65 -16.97 -14.39
N GLY A 313 8.96 -17.47 -15.58
CA GLY A 313 9.92 -18.56 -15.76
C GLY A 313 9.25 -19.94 -15.82
N ALA A 314 10.06 -20.99 -15.74
CA ALA A 314 9.57 -22.36 -15.76
C ALA A 314 8.75 -22.67 -14.49
N GLY A 315 7.58 -23.27 -14.66
CA GLY A 315 6.66 -23.54 -13.54
C GLY A 315 6.01 -22.29 -12.96
N ALA A 316 5.83 -21.24 -13.77
CA ALA A 316 5.12 -20.05 -13.35
C ALA A 316 3.67 -20.34 -12.97
N VAL A 317 3.18 -19.68 -11.92
CA VAL A 317 1.82 -19.81 -11.40
C VAL A 317 1.05 -18.53 -11.71
N ASP A 318 -0.08 -18.66 -12.41
CA ASP A 318 -1.01 -17.54 -12.61
C ASP A 318 -1.98 -17.46 -11.43
N VAL A 319 -1.75 -16.50 -10.54
CA VAL A 319 -2.58 -16.27 -9.35
C VAL A 319 -3.87 -15.50 -9.64
N VAL A 320 -4.09 -15.10 -10.89
CA VAL A 320 -5.22 -14.24 -11.30
C VAL A 320 -6.18 -14.98 -12.22
N GLU A 321 -5.71 -15.93 -13.03
CA GLU A 321 -6.48 -16.66 -14.04
C GLU A 321 -7.85 -17.16 -13.52
N ASP A 322 -7.88 -17.73 -12.32
CA ASP A 322 -9.10 -18.27 -11.71
C ASP A 322 -10.13 -17.22 -11.29
N PHE A 323 -9.70 -15.97 -11.16
CA PHE A 323 -10.53 -14.86 -10.69
C PHE A 323 -10.98 -13.91 -11.80
N ILE A 324 -10.56 -14.14 -13.05
CA ILE A 324 -10.98 -13.32 -14.19
C ILE A 324 -12.48 -13.59 -14.46
N PRO A 325 -13.36 -12.57 -14.43
CA PRO A 325 -14.76 -12.73 -14.83
C PRO A 325 -14.87 -13.29 -16.26
N ARG A 326 -15.80 -14.21 -16.49
CA ARG A 326 -15.87 -15.00 -17.74
C ARG A 326 -15.92 -14.15 -19.03
N ASN A 327 -16.60 -13.00 -19.01
CA ASN A 327 -16.67 -12.13 -20.17
C ASN A 327 -15.37 -11.32 -20.41
N LEU A 328 -14.50 -11.18 -19.41
CA LEU A 328 -13.23 -10.46 -19.51
C LEU A 328 -12.11 -11.33 -20.09
N GLU A 329 -12.21 -12.66 -20.00
CA GLU A 329 -11.19 -13.60 -20.49
C GLU A 329 -10.90 -13.44 -21.99
N SER A 330 -11.90 -13.07 -22.80
CA SER A 330 -11.76 -12.84 -24.24
C SER A 330 -11.35 -11.42 -24.62
N MET A 331 -11.25 -10.51 -23.65
CA MET A 331 -10.99 -9.09 -23.87
C MET A 331 -9.51 -8.75 -23.70
N ASN A 332 -9.03 -7.73 -24.41
CA ASN A 332 -7.69 -7.19 -24.13
C ASN A 332 -7.67 -6.35 -22.84
N ARG A 333 -6.49 -6.11 -22.26
CA ARG A 333 -6.33 -5.41 -20.97
C ARG A 333 -7.01 -4.02 -20.88
N PHE A 334 -7.14 -3.31 -22.00
CA PHE A 334 -7.80 -2.00 -22.03
C PHE A 334 -9.32 -2.15 -21.98
N GLU A 335 -9.87 -3.09 -22.76
CA GLU A 335 -11.28 -3.45 -22.74
C GLU A 335 -11.69 -4.00 -21.37
N GLN A 336 -10.86 -4.85 -20.75
CA GLN A 336 -11.09 -5.35 -19.40
C GLN A 336 -11.20 -4.22 -18.38
N ALA A 337 -10.29 -3.24 -18.45
CA ALA A 337 -10.31 -2.08 -17.56
C ALA A 337 -11.60 -1.25 -17.72
N VAL A 338 -11.99 -0.94 -18.96
CA VAL A 338 -13.24 -0.20 -19.22
C VAL A 338 -14.45 -0.99 -18.73
N ASN A 339 -14.54 -2.29 -19.04
CA ASN A 339 -15.67 -3.11 -18.60
C ASN A 339 -15.73 -3.22 -17.08
N SER A 340 -14.60 -3.39 -16.39
CA SER A 340 -14.57 -3.48 -14.93
C SER A 340 -15.01 -2.17 -14.27
N TYR A 341 -14.40 -1.03 -14.62
CA TYR A 341 -14.64 0.24 -13.94
C TYR A 341 -15.99 0.91 -14.27
N PHE A 342 -16.71 0.40 -15.27
CA PHE A 342 -18.08 0.81 -15.61
C PHE A 342 -19.14 -0.24 -15.22
N SER A 343 -18.74 -1.32 -14.54
CA SER A 343 -19.65 -2.37 -14.09
C SER A 343 -20.11 -2.22 -12.64
N VAL A 344 -21.15 -2.97 -12.29
CA VAL A 344 -21.56 -3.25 -10.90
C VAL A 344 -20.37 -3.82 -10.15
N MET A 345 -20.17 -3.33 -8.92
CA MET A 345 -19.07 -3.77 -8.08
C MET A 345 -19.30 -5.22 -7.63
N ALA A 346 -18.23 -6.02 -7.65
CA ALA A 346 -18.31 -7.45 -7.34
C ALA A 346 -17.11 -7.93 -6.53
N GLU A 347 -17.36 -8.95 -5.73
CA GLU A 347 -16.37 -9.67 -4.92
C GLU A 347 -15.41 -10.47 -5.79
N ASN A 348 -14.28 -10.82 -5.19
CA ASN A 348 -13.39 -11.81 -5.75
C ASN A 348 -14.01 -13.22 -5.58
N THR A 349 -14.21 -13.95 -6.67
CA THR A 349 -14.90 -15.25 -6.65
C THR A 349 -14.37 -16.21 -7.71
N LEU A 350 -14.33 -17.51 -7.36
CA LEU A 350 -13.98 -18.61 -8.27
C LEU A 350 -15.11 -18.97 -9.24
N GLU A 351 -16.32 -18.45 -9.03
CA GLU A 351 -17.47 -18.70 -9.91
C GLU A 351 -17.35 -17.99 -11.28
N LYS A 352 -16.37 -17.07 -11.43
CA LYS A 352 -16.11 -16.27 -12.64
C LYS A 352 -17.37 -15.55 -13.17
N THR A 353 -18.19 -15.02 -12.28
CA THR A 353 -19.45 -14.33 -12.63
C THR A 353 -19.19 -13.17 -13.61
N PRO A 354 -19.92 -13.09 -14.75
CA PRO A 354 -19.71 -12.02 -15.73
C PRO A 354 -19.97 -10.62 -15.17
N THR A 355 -19.19 -9.63 -15.62
CA THR A 355 -19.39 -8.22 -15.24
C THR A 355 -20.68 -7.67 -15.85
N GLN A 356 -21.37 -6.80 -15.11
CA GLN A 356 -22.62 -6.17 -15.56
C GLN A 356 -22.45 -4.65 -15.62
N ILE A 357 -22.51 -4.05 -16.81
CA ILE A 357 -22.36 -2.60 -16.98
C ILE A 357 -23.48 -1.87 -16.23
N LYS A 358 -23.13 -0.77 -15.55
CA LYS A 358 -24.10 0.10 -14.88
C LYS A 358 -24.00 1.54 -15.37
N LEU A 359 -25.09 2.28 -15.17
CA LEU A 359 -25.09 3.72 -15.43
C LEU A 359 -24.14 4.43 -14.45
N PRO A 360 -23.28 5.35 -14.94
CA PRO A 360 -22.44 6.16 -14.07
C PRO A 360 -23.25 6.89 -12.99
N PHE A 361 -22.63 7.11 -11.83
CA PHE A 361 -23.26 7.72 -10.64
C PHE A 361 -24.37 6.89 -9.96
N THR A 362 -24.57 5.62 -10.35
CA THR A 362 -25.56 4.74 -9.73
C THR A 362 -24.91 3.61 -8.95
N PHE A 363 -25.57 3.16 -7.88
CA PHE A 363 -25.18 1.99 -7.10
C PHE A 363 -26.36 1.41 -6.33
N SER A 364 -26.23 0.15 -5.91
CA SER A 364 -27.20 -0.53 -5.05
C SER A 364 -26.57 -0.91 -3.72
N LYS A 365 -27.39 -1.15 -2.68
CA LYS A 365 -26.86 -1.63 -1.39
C LYS A 365 -26.21 -3.02 -1.49
N ARG A 366 -26.66 -3.86 -2.43
CA ARG A 366 -26.17 -5.24 -2.58
C ARG A 366 -24.72 -5.28 -3.07
N GLU A 367 -24.34 -4.38 -3.96
CA GLU A 367 -22.95 -4.37 -4.46
C GLU A 367 -21.95 -3.95 -3.38
N LEU A 368 -22.37 -3.24 -2.32
CA LEU A 368 -21.49 -2.78 -1.25
C LEU A 368 -20.88 -3.92 -0.42
N VAL A 369 -21.48 -5.12 -0.43
CA VAL A 369 -20.91 -6.29 0.26
C VAL A 369 -19.52 -6.62 -0.29
N ALA A 370 -19.23 -6.28 -1.55
CA ALA A 370 -17.91 -6.45 -2.14
C ALA A 370 -16.79 -5.63 -1.48
N LEU A 371 -17.14 -4.58 -0.73
CA LEU A 371 -16.18 -3.79 0.05
C LEU A 371 -15.96 -4.33 1.46
N SER A 372 -16.58 -5.46 1.82
CA SER A 372 -16.35 -6.11 3.11
C SER A 372 -14.98 -6.80 3.15
N ALA A 373 -14.51 -7.28 2.00
CA ALA A 373 -13.22 -7.94 1.78
C ALA A 373 -12.16 -6.97 1.22
N PRO A 374 -10.85 -7.26 1.42
CA PRO A 374 -9.76 -6.38 1.02
C PRO A 374 -9.39 -6.42 -0.47
N ASP A 375 -10.19 -7.05 -1.32
CA ASP A 375 -9.80 -7.39 -2.69
C ASP A 375 -10.94 -7.31 -3.72
N ALA A 376 -11.91 -6.42 -3.52
CA ALA A 376 -12.99 -6.13 -4.48
C ALA A 376 -12.51 -6.20 -5.95
N ALA A 377 -13.03 -7.18 -6.70
CA ALA A 377 -12.50 -7.58 -8.00
C ALA A 377 -12.92 -6.61 -9.10
N VAL A 378 -14.22 -6.40 -9.24
CA VAL A 378 -14.80 -5.54 -10.29
C VAL A 378 -15.14 -4.19 -9.68
N SER A 379 -14.80 -3.10 -10.38
CA SER A 379 -15.05 -1.72 -9.90
C SER A 379 -14.46 -1.41 -8.50
N GLY A 380 -13.29 -1.98 -8.19
CA GLY A 380 -12.66 -1.85 -6.87
C GLY A 380 -12.32 -0.41 -6.43
N PHE A 381 -12.30 0.61 -7.30
CA PHE A 381 -12.17 2.01 -6.86
C PHE A 381 -13.45 2.59 -6.24
N GLY A 382 -14.50 1.79 -6.14
CA GLY A 382 -15.74 2.15 -5.47
C GLY A 382 -16.89 2.43 -6.44
N PRO A 383 -18.12 2.48 -5.90
CA PRO A 383 -19.34 2.41 -6.67
C PRO A 383 -19.58 3.57 -7.63
N LEU A 384 -19.01 4.76 -7.36
CA LEU A 384 -19.21 5.97 -8.16
C LEU A 384 -18.04 6.27 -9.12
N PHE A 385 -17.05 5.38 -9.21
CA PHE A 385 -15.80 5.67 -9.93
C PHE A 385 -15.99 5.92 -11.44
N SER A 386 -16.93 5.24 -12.10
CA SER A 386 -17.28 5.52 -13.50
C SER A 386 -17.71 6.98 -13.72
N GLY A 387 -18.50 7.54 -12.81
CA GLY A 387 -18.90 8.95 -12.85
C GLY A 387 -17.73 9.90 -12.57
N VAL A 388 -16.83 9.51 -11.66
CA VAL A 388 -15.56 10.23 -11.39
C VAL A 388 -14.70 10.33 -12.66
N LEU A 389 -14.58 9.24 -13.43
CA LEU A 389 -13.84 9.25 -14.69
C LEU A 389 -14.46 10.20 -15.72
N LEU A 390 -15.78 10.21 -15.88
CA LEU A 390 -16.47 11.11 -16.81
C LEU A 390 -16.26 12.59 -16.46
N LEU A 391 -16.42 12.96 -15.19
CA LEU A 391 -16.15 14.34 -14.73
C LEU A 391 -14.67 14.73 -14.88
N SER A 392 -13.76 13.76 -14.72
CA SER A 392 -12.32 13.98 -14.93
C SER A 392 -12.02 14.31 -16.39
N LEU A 393 -12.67 13.64 -17.35
CA LEU A 393 -12.55 13.96 -18.78
C LEU A 393 -13.08 15.37 -19.09
N VAL A 394 -14.22 15.76 -18.50
CA VAL A 394 -14.76 17.12 -18.66
C VAL A 394 -13.76 18.17 -18.16
N LEU A 395 -13.16 17.98 -16.98
CA LEU A 395 -12.14 18.90 -16.46
C LEU A 395 -10.87 18.93 -17.32
N LEU A 396 -10.45 17.81 -17.90
CA LEU A 396 -9.33 17.79 -18.84
C LEU A 396 -9.65 18.58 -20.11
N ALA A 397 -10.84 18.41 -20.68
CA ALA A 397 -11.26 19.15 -21.87
C ALA A 397 -11.36 20.66 -21.59
N LEU A 398 -11.99 21.06 -20.48
CA LEU A 398 -12.03 22.46 -20.04
C LEU A 398 -10.63 23.00 -19.74
N GLY A 399 -9.78 22.18 -19.11
CA GLY A 399 -8.38 22.48 -18.85
C GLY A 399 -7.60 22.77 -20.13
N TYR A 400 -7.77 21.94 -21.15
CA TYR A 400 -7.13 22.10 -22.44
C TYR A 400 -7.58 23.38 -23.15
N HIS A 401 -8.88 23.70 -23.07
CA HIS A 401 -9.45 24.90 -23.65
C HIS A 401 -8.97 26.19 -22.95
N TYR A 402 -9.02 26.25 -21.61
CA TYR A 402 -8.71 27.49 -20.86
C TYR A 402 -7.24 27.63 -20.43
N ARG A 403 -6.49 26.53 -20.30
CA ARG A 403 -5.10 26.55 -19.82
C ARG A 403 -4.27 25.42 -20.43
N LYS A 404 -4.16 25.42 -21.76
CA LYS A 404 -3.50 24.38 -22.58
C LYS A 404 -2.19 23.85 -22.01
N GLY A 405 -1.24 24.72 -21.63
CA GLY A 405 0.06 24.29 -21.10
C GLY A 405 -0.03 23.46 -19.80
N ALA A 406 -0.88 23.88 -18.87
CA ALA A 406 -1.10 23.13 -17.62
C ALA A 406 -1.86 21.81 -17.89
N ALA A 407 -2.79 21.82 -18.84
CA ALA A 407 -3.50 20.62 -19.25
C ALA A 407 -2.57 19.61 -19.93
N LEU A 408 -1.65 20.04 -20.79
CA LEU A 408 -0.65 19.17 -21.39
C LEU A 408 0.28 18.55 -20.33
N ALA A 409 0.70 19.32 -19.33
CA ALA A 409 1.46 18.78 -18.20
C ALA A 409 0.66 17.74 -17.39
N ALA A 410 -0.64 18.00 -17.15
CA ALA A 410 -1.53 17.05 -16.50
C ALA A 410 -1.72 15.78 -17.34
N ILE A 411 -1.93 15.91 -18.65
CA ILE A 411 -2.04 14.79 -19.60
C ILE A 411 -0.74 13.97 -19.62
N GLY A 412 0.43 14.61 -19.62
CA GLY A 412 1.71 13.92 -19.54
C GLY A 412 1.85 13.09 -18.25
N LEU A 413 1.48 13.66 -17.10
CA LEU A 413 1.48 12.95 -15.82
C LEU A 413 0.47 11.79 -15.80
N ILE A 414 -0.74 12.01 -16.33
CA ILE A 414 -1.76 10.96 -16.48
C ILE A 414 -1.27 9.87 -17.42
N GLY A 415 -0.57 10.21 -18.50
CA GLY A 415 0.04 9.26 -19.42
C GLY A 415 1.09 8.38 -18.74
N ILE A 416 1.98 8.96 -17.92
CA ILE A 416 2.96 8.20 -17.13
C ILE A 416 2.25 7.24 -16.16
N LEU A 417 1.23 7.72 -15.44
CA LEU A 417 0.43 6.88 -14.55
C LEU A 417 -0.29 5.76 -15.31
N ALA A 418 -0.83 6.06 -16.48
CA ALA A 418 -1.53 5.10 -17.32
C ALA A 418 -0.58 4.02 -17.87
N ILE A 419 0.60 4.41 -18.36
CA ILE A 419 1.64 3.46 -18.76
C ILE A 419 2.00 2.58 -17.57
N SER A 420 2.21 3.15 -16.38
CA SER A 420 2.58 2.36 -15.20
C SER A 420 1.50 1.33 -14.85
N ALA A 421 0.21 1.68 -14.95
CA ALA A 421 -0.89 0.77 -14.67
C ALA A 421 -1.04 -0.31 -15.74
N PHE A 422 -1.02 0.06 -17.02
CA PHE A 422 -1.26 -0.87 -18.12
C PHE A 422 -0.06 -1.76 -18.48
N VAL A 423 1.12 -1.55 -17.89
CA VAL A 423 2.19 -2.56 -17.90
C VAL A 423 1.71 -3.84 -17.22
N ASN A 424 0.84 -3.74 -16.21
CA ASN A 424 0.19 -4.89 -15.61
C ASN A 424 -0.95 -5.40 -16.52
N PRO A 425 -0.97 -6.71 -16.88
CA PRO A 425 -2.05 -7.27 -17.69
C PRO A 425 -3.42 -7.22 -16.98
N VAL A 426 -3.45 -7.12 -15.66
CA VAL A 426 -4.64 -7.17 -14.80
C VAL A 426 -5.12 -5.76 -14.41
N ALA A 427 -5.04 -4.80 -15.33
CA ALA A 427 -5.39 -3.40 -15.07
C ALA A 427 -6.88 -3.16 -14.75
N TRP A 428 -7.72 -4.19 -14.89
CA TRP A 428 -9.13 -4.17 -14.54
C TRP A 428 -9.41 -4.32 -13.04
N TRP A 429 -8.46 -4.87 -12.28
CA TRP A 429 -8.60 -5.11 -10.86
C TRP A 429 -7.85 -4.03 -10.07
N ALA A 430 -8.59 -3.19 -9.35
CA ALA A 430 -8.07 -1.95 -8.76
C ALA A 430 -6.83 -2.16 -7.87
N ARG A 431 -6.78 -3.25 -7.10
CA ARG A 431 -5.65 -3.56 -6.22
C ARG A 431 -4.33 -3.76 -6.98
N TYR A 432 -4.39 -4.20 -8.23
CA TYR A 432 -3.19 -4.37 -9.05
C TYR A 432 -2.70 -3.06 -9.64
N VAL A 433 -3.56 -2.06 -9.85
CA VAL A 433 -3.21 -0.76 -10.47
C VAL A 433 -3.66 0.44 -9.63
N PRO A 434 -3.35 0.48 -8.32
CA PRO A 434 -3.96 1.44 -7.40
C PRO A 434 -3.66 2.90 -7.76
N GLN A 435 -2.58 3.17 -8.48
CA GLN A 435 -2.20 4.52 -8.93
C GLN A 435 -3.18 5.15 -9.93
N PHE A 436 -4.10 4.40 -10.54
CA PHE A 436 -5.19 4.96 -11.35
C PHE A 436 -6.08 5.93 -10.55
N TRP A 437 -6.21 5.73 -9.24
CA TRP A 437 -6.95 6.63 -8.36
C TRP A 437 -6.41 8.07 -8.36
N PHE A 438 -5.14 8.29 -8.74
CA PHE A 438 -4.55 9.63 -8.72
C PHE A 438 -5.06 10.51 -9.88
N ILE A 439 -5.52 9.89 -10.97
CA ILE A 439 -5.90 10.59 -12.21
C ILE A 439 -7.00 11.63 -11.96
N PRO A 440 -8.15 11.31 -11.34
CA PRO A 440 -9.20 12.29 -11.08
C PRO A 440 -8.72 13.50 -10.26
N LEU A 441 -7.82 13.28 -9.31
CA LEU A 441 -7.34 14.32 -8.42
C LEU A 441 -6.29 15.23 -9.09
N ILE A 442 -5.55 14.72 -10.08
CA ILE A 442 -4.77 15.55 -11.00
C ILE A 442 -5.70 16.48 -11.80
N CYS A 443 -6.83 15.96 -12.30
CA CYS A 443 -7.83 16.75 -13.03
C CYS A 443 -8.46 17.84 -12.15
N VAL A 444 -8.79 17.53 -10.89
CA VAL A 444 -9.23 18.54 -9.92
C VAL A 444 -8.18 19.63 -9.71
N TRP A 445 -6.91 19.25 -9.50
CA TRP A 445 -5.84 20.23 -9.27
C TRP A 445 -5.56 21.12 -10.49
N LEU A 446 -5.74 20.57 -11.70
CA LEU A 446 -5.77 21.33 -12.95
C LEU A 446 -6.96 22.30 -12.96
N GLY A 447 -8.16 21.86 -12.61
CA GLY A 447 -9.35 22.72 -12.55
C GLY A 447 -9.16 23.91 -11.60
N PHE A 448 -8.63 23.68 -10.39
CA PHE A 448 -8.28 24.73 -9.43
C PHE A 448 -7.16 25.67 -9.88
N SER A 449 -6.49 25.36 -10.99
CA SER A 449 -5.51 26.23 -11.62
C SER A 449 -6.14 27.37 -12.43
N ILE A 450 -7.39 27.20 -12.85
CA ILE A 450 -8.07 28.13 -13.74
C ILE A 450 -8.84 29.12 -12.87
N LYS A 451 -8.27 30.32 -12.68
CA LYS A 451 -8.87 31.37 -11.85
C LYS A 451 -10.03 32.05 -12.59
N GLY A 452 -11.08 32.44 -11.86
CA GLY A 452 -12.19 33.26 -12.38
C GLY A 452 -13.28 32.52 -13.19
N ASN A 453 -13.08 31.26 -13.58
CA ASN A 453 -14.09 30.50 -14.34
C ASN A 453 -15.03 29.72 -13.39
N ARG A 454 -16.30 30.17 -13.31
CA ARG A 454 -17.32 29.56 -12.44
C ARG A 454 -17.70 28.13 -12.84
N VAL A 455 -17.70 27.82 -14.14
CA VAL A 455 -18.02 26.48 -14.65
C VAL A 455 -16.92 25.50 -14.23
N VAL A 456 -15.66 25.82 -14.50
CA VAL A 456 -14.52 24.97 -14.11
C VAL A 456 -14.47 24.78 -12.60
N ALA A 457 -14.69 25.85 -11.82
CA ALA A 457 -14.76 25.75 -10.37
C ALA A 457 -15.91 24.85 -9.89
N GLY A 458 -17.11 25.00 -10.48
CA GLY A 458 -18.28 24.17 -10.18
C GLY A 458 -18.03 22.69 -10.46
N VAL A 459 -17.50 22.36 -11.65
CA VAL A 459 -17.16 20.97 -12.02
C VAL A 459 -16.06 20.41 -11.11
N SER A 460 -15.05 21.22 -10.74
CA SER A 460 -13.98 20.80 -9.83
C SER A 460 -14.52 20.44 -8.44
N TRP A 461 -15.44 21.25 -7.90
CA TRP A 461 -16.06 20.98 -6.61
C TRP A 461 -17.06 19.83 -6.67
N LEU A 462 -17.81 19.68 -7.77
CA LEU A 462 -18.66 18.52 -8.00
C LEU A 462 -17.83 17.22 -8.02
N LEU A 463 -16.71 17.21 -8.73
CA LEU A 463 -15.80 16.06 -8.76
C LEU A 463 -15.25 15.74 -7.37
N ILE A 464 -14.83 16.75 -6.60
CA ILE A 464 -14.45 16.57 -5.18
C ILE A 464 -15.58 15.96 -4.37
N ALA A 465 -16.82 16.44 -4.52
CA ALA A 465 -17.96 15.92 -3.79
C ALA A 465 -18.22 14.44 -4.12
N VAL A 466 -18.22 14.07 -5.41
CA VAL A 466 -18.43 12.68 -5.84
C VAL A 466 -17.31 11.77 -5.34
N ILE A 467 -16.04 12.18 -5.45
CA ILE A 467 -14.90 11.42 -4.92
C ILE A 467 -15.01 11.26 -3.41
N THR A 468 -15.39 12.32 -2.69
CA THR A 468 -15.57 12.28 -1.23
C THR A 468 -16.67 11.30 -0.84
N ILE A 469 -17.84 11.38 -1.48
CA ILE A 469 -18.97 10.46 -1.24
C ILE A 469 -18.54 9.01 -1.53
N ASN A 470 -17.85 8.76 -2.65
CA ASN A 470 -17.34 7.44 -3.01
C ASN A 470 -16.39 6.90 -1.93
N THR A 471 -15.45 7.71 -1.49
CA THR A 471 -14.45 7.34 -0.47
C THR A 471 -15.10 7.08 0.88
N VAL A 472 -16.11 7.89 1.26
CA VAL A 472 -16.88 7.69 2.49
C VAL A 472 -17.68 6.39 2.41
N ILE A 473 -18.34 6.08 1.28
CA ILE A 473 -19.03 4.80 1.10
C ILE A 473 -18.05 3.64 1.25
N VAL A 474 -16.89 3.70 0.59
CA VAL A 474 -15.85 2.66 0.69
C VAL A 474 -15.38 2.48 2.14
N GLY A 475 -14.95 3.56 2.78
CA GLY A 475 -14.38 3.49 4.13
C GLY A 475 -15.41 3.10 5.19
N SER A 476 -16.62 3.66 5.15
CA SER A 476 -17.67 3.31 6.10
C SER A 476 -18.13 1.86 5.96
N THR A 477 -18.29 1.38 4.73
CA THR A 477 -18.72 0.00 4.47
C THR A 477 -17.68 -1.00 4.95
N TYR A 478 -16.42 -0.83 4.54
CA TYR A 478 -15.33 -1.71 4.96
C TYR A 478 -15.18 -1.71 6.49
N THR A 479 -15.14 -0.53 7.12
CA THR A 479 -14.99 -0.42 8.58
C THR A 479 -16.16 -1.07 9.32
N TYR A 480 -17.39 -0.93 8.81
CA TYR A 480 -18.57 -1.54 9.41
C TYR A 480 -18.49 -3.08 9.41
N TYR A 481 -18.14 -3.69 8.27
CA TYR A 481 -18.02 -5.15 8.18
C TYR A 481 -16.84 -5.66 9.01
N GLN A 482 -15.68 -5.00 8.93
CA GLN A 482 -14.51 -5.38 9.70
C GLN A 482 -14.75 -5.27 11.20
N TYR A 483 -15.44 -4.22 11.66
CA TYR A 483 -15.85 -4.09 13.06
C TYR A 483 -16.78 -5.23 13.48
N THR A 484 -17.82 -5.51 12.70
CA THR A 484 -18.82 -6.55 13.00
C THR A 484 -18.16 -7.93 13.09
N TRP A 485 -17.36 -8.31 12.10
CA TRP A 485 -16.68 -9.59 12.08
C TRP A 485 -15.64 -9.71 13.19
N ASN A 486 -14.96 -8.62 13.54
CA ASN A 486 -14.06 -8.60 14.69
C ASN A 486 -14.79 -8.81 16.02
N GLN A 487 -16.01 -8.27 16.19
CA GLN A 487 -16.81 -8.56 17.39
C GLN A 487 -17.20 -10.03 17.45
N THR A 488 -17.69 -10.59 16.34
CA THR A 488 -18.00 -12.03 16.27
C THR A 488 -16.78 -12.89 16.61
N LEU A 489 -15.60 -12.58 16.05
CA LEU A 489 -14.38 -13.31 16.39
C LEU A 489 -14.01 -13.16 17.87
N ARG A 490 -14.15 -11.97 18.46
CA ARG A 490 -13.89 -11.75 19.90
C ARG A 490 -14.84 -12.58 20.77
N GLU A 491 -16.11 -12.67 20.41
CA GLU A 491 -17.09 -13.52 21.09
C GLU A 491 -16.73 -15.00 20.99
N GLN A 492 -16.34 -15.47 19.79
CA GLN A 492 -15.86 -16.84 19.58
C GLN A 492 -14.63 -17.13 20.45
N LEU A 493 -13.61 -16.26 20.42
CA LEU A 493 -12.38 -16.42 21.20
C LEU A 493 -12.63 -16.41 22.72
N THR A 494 -13.52 -15.53 23.19
CA THR A 494 -13.91 -15.48 24.61
C THR A 494 -14.60 -16.78 25.05
N THR A 495 -15.44 -17.35 24.18
CA THR A 495 -16.11 -18.63 24.44
C THR A 495 -15.07 -19.74 24.61
N ILE A 496 -14.06 -19.78 23.75
CA ILE A 496 -12.99 -20.79 23.75
C ILE A 496 -12.07 -20.63 24.96
N GLN A 497 -11.77 -19.40 25.35
CA GLN A 497 -10.90 -19.10 26.49
C GLN A 497 -11.46 -19.61 27.82
N ASN A 498 -12.78 -19.81 27.91
CA ASN A 498 -13.44 -20.35 29.11
C ASN A 498 -13.39 -21.88 29.20
N THR A 499 -12.86 -22.57 28.19
CA THR A 499 -12.69 -24.03 28.21
C THR A 499 -11.47 -24.40 29.06
N GLN A 500 -11.63 -25.34 30.01
CA GLN A 500 -10.55 -25.74 30.93
C GLN A 500 -9.49 -26.66 30.30
N GLU A 501 -9.88 -27.41 29.27
CA GLU A 501 -9.00 -28.36 28.59
C GLU A 501 -8.44 -27.78 27.28
N PRO A 502 -7.24 -28.20 26.86
CA PRO A 502 -6.70 -27.81 25.56
C PRO A 502 -7.67 -28.15 24.42
N VAL A 503 -8.03 -27.17 23.60
CA VAL A 503 -8.93 -27.40 22.46
C VAL A 503 -8.17 -28.00 21.29
N LYS A 504 -8.75 -29.01 20.63
CA LYS A 504 -8.22 -29.49 19.35
C LYS A 504 -8.45 -28.43 18.27
N ALA A 505 -7.42 -28.10 17.51
CA ALA A 505 -7.44 -27.04 16.51
C ALA A 505 -6.81 -27.48 15.19
N ASP A 506 -7.48 -27.14 14.09
CA ASP A 506 -7.01 -27.34 12.72
C ASP A 506 -6.77 -25.97 12.08
N PHE A 507 -5.53 -25.73 11.64
CA PHE A 507 -5.10 -24.47 11.04
C PHE A 507 -4.85 -24.66 9.54
N THR A 508 -5.93 -24.85 8.78
CA THR A 508 -5.89 -25.20 7.34
C THR A 508 -4.96 -24.31 6.51
N TYR A 509 -5.28 -23.02 6.36
CA TYR A 509 -4.45 -22.05 5.61
C TYR A 509 -3.90 -20.91 6.48
N SER A 510 -4.32 -20.82 7.75
CA SER A 510 -4.02 -19.70 8.65
C SER A 510 -3.26 -20.16 9.89
N TRP A 511 -2.06 -20.73 9.71
CA TRP A 511 -1.23 -21.23 10.81
C TRP A 511 -0.77 -20.11 11.75
N SER A 512 -0.67 -18.89 11.23
CA SER A 512 -0.43 -17.68 12.02
C SER A 512 -1.39 -17.48 13.21
N ASN A 513 -2.61 -18.02 13.15
CA ASN A 513 -3.59 -17.89 14.24
C ASN A 513 -3.19 -18.62 15.53
N ARG A 514 -2.17 -19.49 15.49
CA ARG A 514 -1.54 -20.04 16.70
C ARG A 514 -1.03 -18.94 17.63
N GLU A 515 -0.44 -17.89 17.07
CA GLU A 515 0.04 -16.73 17.84
C GLU A 515 -1.13 -15.99 18.51
N ARG A 516 -2.27 -15.91 17.82
CA ARG A 516 -3.49 -15.31 18.35
C ARG A 516 -4.02 -16.09 19.56
N LEU A 517 -4.11 -17.42 19.45
CA LEU A 517 -4.57 -18.29 20.57
C LEU A 517 -3.57 -18.26 21.74
N THR A 518 -2.28 -18.42 21.44
CA THR A 518 -1.20 -18.42 22.45
C THR A 518 -1.20 -17.12 23.26
N LYS A 519 -1.32 -15.97 22.59
CA LYS A 519 -1.36 -14.66 23.26
C LYS A 519 -2.59 -14.45 24.14
N LEU A 520 -3.70 -15.11 23.82
CA LEU A 520 -4.91 -15.10 24.64
C LEU A 520 -4.86 -16.15 25.77
N GLY A 521 -3.78 -16.92 25.88
CA GLY A 521 -3.66 -17.99 26.88
C GLY A 521 -4.56 -19.18 26.59
N ILE A 522 -5.02 -19.34 25.34
CA ILE A 522 -5.86 -20.48 24.93
C ILE A 522 -4.92 -21.66 24.63
N ALA A 523 -5.00 -22.70 25.44
CA ALA A 523 -4.28 -23.95 25.20
C ALA A 523 -4.93 -24.73 24.05
N PHE A 524 -4.13 -25.24 23.12
CA PHE A 524 -4.62 -26.01 21.98
C PHE A 524 -3.70 -27.17 21.61
N VAL A 525 -4.27 -28.18 20.94
CA VAL A 525 -3.56 -29.30 20.32
C VAL A 525 -3.85 -29.29 18.83
N GLU A 526 -2.80 -29.27 18.01
CA GLU A 526 -2.95 -29.30 16.55
C GLU A 526 -3.42 -30.69 16.08
N GLU A 527 -4.54 -30.73 15.34
CA GLU A 527 -5.10 -31.95 14.77
C GLU A 527 -5.66 -31.66 13.38
N SER A 528 -5.10 -32.29 12.34
CA SER A 528 -5.53 -32.12 10.95
C SER A 528 -5.60 -33.48 10.24
N PRO A 529 -6.78 -33.91 9.75
CA PRO A 529 -8.08 -33.23 9.86
C PRO A 529 -8.67 -33.33 11.26
N LEU A 530 -9.41 -32.31 11.67
CA LEU A 530 -10.09 -32.25 12.97
C LEU A 530 -11.13 -33.39 13.12
N GLN A 531 -11.04 -34.18 14.20
CA GLN A 531 -11.96 -35.28 14.52
C GLN A 531 -12.84 -34.96 15.73
N CYS A 532 -13.96 -34.30 15.48
CA CYS A 532 -15.03 -34.07 16.48
C CYS A 532 -16.38 -33.82 15.81
N GLU A 533 -17.46 -34.09 16.54
CA GLU A 533 -18.84 -33.94 16.07
C GLU A 533 -19.28 -32.47 16.00
N ASP A 534 -18.89 -31.63 16.97
CA ASP A 534 -19.23 -30.20 17.00
C ASP A 534 -18.00 -29.31 16.74
N LYS A 535 -17.91 -28.81 15.51
CA LYS A 535 -16.82 -27.95 15.02
C LYS A 535 -17.23 -26.48 15.02
N LEU A 536 -16.37 -25.62 15.56
CA LEU A 536 -16.48 -24.17 15.41
C LEU A 536 -15.37 -23.67 14.48
N THR A 537 -15.74 -23.17 13.30
CA THR A 537 -14.82 -22.42 12.43
C THR A 537 -14.84 -20.95 12.83
N LEU A 538 -13.67 -20.40 13.13
CA LEU A 538 -13.52 -18.99 13.45
C LEU A 538 -13.93 -18.14 12.24
N THR A 539 -14.66 -17.06 12.51
CA THR A 539 -15.19 -16.18 11.47
C THR A 539 -14.06 -15.62 10.61
N HIS A 540 -14.18 -15.77 9.28
CA HIS A 540 -13.20 -15.29 8.28
C HIS A 540 -11.76 -15.75 8.57
N SER A 541 -11.62 -17.02 8.95
CA SER A 541 -10.35 -17.61 9.35
C SER A 541 -10.27 -19.05 8.84
N GLY A 542 -9.06 -19.50 8.51
CA GLY A 542 -8.76 -20.90 8.19
C GLY A 542 -8.58 -21.77 9.43
N THR A 543 -9.20 -21.41 10.56
CA THR A 543 -9.00 -22.06 11.85
C THR A 543 -10.32 -22.66 12.31
N SER A 544 -10.32 -23.97 12.54
CA SER A 544 -11.46 -24.69 13.11
C SER A 544 -11.05 -25.37 14.39
N ILE A 545 -11.95 -25.42 15.38
CA ILE A 545 -11.68 -26.03 16.68
C ILE A 545 -12.85 -26.92 17.11
N CYS A 546 -12.58 -27.87 18.01
CA CYS A 546 -13.62 -28.65 18.66
C CYS A 546 -14.22 -27.86 19.82
N LYS A 547 -15.56 -27.73 19.87
CA LYS A 547 -16.22 -27.04 20.99
C LYS A 547 -16.15 -27.82 22.30
N HIS A 548 -16.05 -29.14 22.20
CA HIS A 548 -15.88 -30.07 23.32
C HIS A 548 -14.62 -30.90 23.06
N PRO A 549 -13.76 -31.10 24.07
CA PRO A 549 -12.49 -31.83 23.94
C PRO A 549 -12.65 -33.28 23.49
#